data_AF-A0A931N1J8-F1
#
_entry.id   AF-A0A931N1J8-F1
#
_cell.length_a   1.000
_cell.length_b   1.000
_cell.length_c   1.000
_cell.angle_alpha   90.00
_cell.angle_beta   90.00
_cell.angle_gamma   90.00
#
_symmetry.space_group_name_H-M   'P 1'
#
loop_
_entity.id
_entity.type
_entity.pdbx_description
1 polymer ?
#
loop_
_entity_poly.entity_id
_entity_poly.type
_entity_poly.pdbx_seq_one_letter_code
_entity_poly.pdbx_strand_id
1 'polypeptide(L)'
;MAYLFEICLDSELTTGSEWAEFRGRVIGLVRSNGWAFHNYIDATTESALHSSVDGWDSWTSACRHRSSVQFVMDEFEGAASLYAGDYDVELLQEADEELRERAHRVSPLPDDLLPPGIPETHWWWLAPGNP
;
A
#
# COMPACT_ATOMS: atom_id res chain seq x y z
N MET A 1 -7.20 13.09 -5.68
CA MET A 1 -6.22 12.02 -5.96
C MET A 1 -6.72 10.96 -6.96
N ALA A 2 -7.87 11.13 -7.63
CA ALA A 2 -8.34 10.18 -8.66
C ALA A 2 -7.61 10.28 -10.02
N TYR A 3 -6.94 11.40 -10.30
CA TYR A 3 -6.36 11.70 -11.62
C TYR A 3 -5.01 11.01 -11.94
N LEU A 4 -4.28 10.50 -10.93
CA LEU A 4 -2.98 9.87 -11.18
C LEU A 4 -3.10 8.41 -11.66
N PHE A 5 -4.20 7.73 -11.33
CA PHE A 5 -4.47 6.37 -11.78
C PHE A 5 -4.96 6.31 -13.23
N GLU A 6 -5.79 7.26 -13.67
CA GLU A 6 -6.36 7.25 -15.04
C GLU A 6 -5.33 7.59 -16.14
N ILE A 7 -4.36 8.47 -15.88
CA ILE A 7 -3.39 8.89 -16.91
C ILE A 7 -2.40 7.77 -17.27
N CYS A 8 -2.25 6.73 -16.44
CA CYS A 8 -1.25 5.68 -16.63
C CYS A 8 -1.81 4.35 -17.16
N LEU A 9 -3.14 4.17 -17.16
CA LEU A 9 -3.77 2.90 -17.53
C LEU A 9 -4.16 2.78 -19.01
N ASP A 10 -4.18 3.90 -19.76
CA ASP A 10 -4.55 3.90 -21.19
C ASP A 10 -3.38 3.62 -22.16
N SER A 11 -2.15 3.51 -21.66
CA SER A 11 -0.99 3.12 -22.46
C SER A 11 -0.61 1.67 -22.15
N GLU A 12 -0.84 0.76 -23.10
CA GLU A 12 -0.26 -0.59 -23.02
C GLU A 12 1.26 -0.46 -22.98
N LEU A 13 1.87 -0.63 -21.80
CA LEU A 13 3.32 -0.64 -21.65
C LEU A 13 3.84 -2.00 -22.14
N THR A 14 4.41 -2.02 -23.35
CA THR A 14 4.72 -3.27 -24.08
C THR A 14 6.19 -3.66 -24.02
N THR A 15 7.08 -2.74 -23.64
CA THR A 15 8.54 -2.94 -23.65
C THR A 15 9.19 -2.64 -22.31
N GLY A 16 10.35 -3.27 -22.05
CA GLY A 16 11.12 -3.03 -20.82
C GLY A 16 11.59 -1.58 -20.66
N SER A 17 11.84 -0.86 -21.76
CA SER A 17 12.20 0.56 -21.73
C SER A 17 11.03 1.47 -21.35
N GLU A 18 9.81 1.16 -21.82
CA GLU A 18 8.60 1.92 -21.45
C GLU A 18 8.29 1.77 -19.96
N TRP A 19 8.45 0.55 -19.42
CA TRP A 19 8.33 0.30 -17.98
C TRP A 19 9.37 1.05 -17.15
N ALA A 20 10.63 1.10 -17.60
CA ALA A 20 11.68 1.85 -16.91
C ALA A 20 11.39 3.36 -16.90
N GLU A 21 10.94 3.93 -18.03
CA GLU A 21 10.58 5.34 -18.12
C GLU A 21 9.37 5.67 -17.24
N PHE A 22 8.33 4.82 -17.27
CA PHE A 22 7.18 4.95 -16.40
C PHE A 22 7.58 4.96 -14.92
N ARG A 23 8.39 3.99 -14.49
CA ARG A 23 8.91 3.93 -13.12
C ARG A 23 9.67 5.19 -12.72
N GLY A 24 10.53 5.69 -13.61
CA GLY A 24 11.26 6.94 -13.41
C GLY A 24 10.33 8.14 -13.21
N ARG A 25 9.25 8.26 -14.00
CA ARG A 25 8.26 9.34 -13.87
C ARG A 25 7.51 9.27 -12.54
N VAL A 26 7.09 8.08 -12.12
CA VAL A 26 6.40 7.89 -10.83
C VAL A 26 7.31 8.28 -9.67
N ILE A 27 8.57 7.82 -9.64
CA ILE A 27 9.54 8.23 -8.61
C ILE A 27 9.75 9.74 -8.59
N GLY A 28 9.89 10.35 -9.77
CA GLY A 28 9.99 11.81 -9.90
C GLY A 28 8.80 12.51 -9.25
N LEU A 29 7.58 12.03 -9.53
CA LEU A 29 6.35 12.59 -8.96
C LEU A 29 6.27 12.39 -7.44
N VAL A 30 6.52 11.18 -6.93
CA VAL A 30 6.47 10.94 -5.47
C VAL A 30 7.51 11.79 -4.76
N ARG A 31 8.73 11.89 -5.27
CA ARG A 31 9.79 12.74 -4.69
C ARG A 31 9.42 14.21 -4.67
N SER A 32 8.87 14.73 -5.77
CA SER A 32 8.39 16.12 -5.84
C SER A 32 7.18 16.38 -4.95
N ASN A 33 6.49 15.34 -4.49
CA ASN A 33 5.30 15.40 -3.64
C ASN A 33 5.51 14.63 -2.33
N GLY A 34 6.73 14.64 -1.77
CA GLY A 34 7.08 13.86 -0.57
C GLY A 34 6.12 14.06 0.60
N TRP A 35 5.60 15.28 0.81
CA TRP A 35 4.56 15.55 1.81
C TRP A 35 3.25 14.78 1.57
N ALA A 36 2.82 14.64 0.32
CA ALA A 36 1.62 13.87 0.00
C ALA A 36 1.84 12.38 0.23
N PHE A 37 3.04 11.87 -0.06
CA PHE A 37 3.40 10.48 0.23
C PHE A 37 3.47 10.22 1.73
N HIS A 38 4.09 11.12 2.49
CA HIS A 38 4.09 11.12 3.95
C HIS A 38 2.66 11.06 4.52
N ASN A 39 1.77 11.95 4.08
CA ASN A 39 0.36 11.92 4.53
C ASN A 39 -0.37 10.63 4.13
N TYR A 40 0.05 9.99 3.03
CA TYR A 40 -0.52 8.70 2.64
C TYR A 40 -0.04 7.57 3.56
N ILE A 41 1.21 7.62 4.03
CA ILE A 41 1.74 6.71 5.05
C ILE A 41 0.98 6.92 6.36
N ASP A 42 0.83 8.16 6.82
CA ASP A 42 0.05 8.49 8.03
C ASP A 42 -1.41 7.99 7.92
N ALA A 43 -2.07 8.22 6.78
CA ALA A 43 -3.41 7.69 6.52
C ALA A 43 -3.45 6.15 6.45
N THR A 44 -2.34 5.49 6.12
CA THR A 44 -2.22 4.03 6.16
C THR A 44 -2.25 3.53 7.60
N THR A 45 -1.52 4.18 8.50
CA THR A 45 -1.52 3.89 9.94
C THR A 45 -2.91 4.12 10.55
N GLU A 46 -3.56 5.25 10.22
CA GLU A 46 -4.93 5.52 10.67
C GLU A 46 -5.93 4.46 10.17
N SER A 47 -5.76 3.98 8.94
CA SER A 47 -6.62 2.91 8.42
C SER A 47 -6.36 1.57 9.12
N ALA A 48 -5.11 1.27 9.47
CA ALA A 48 -4.76 0.09 10.27
C ALA A 48 -5.39 0.15 11.67
N LEU A 49 -5.35 1.32 12.32
CA LEU A 49 -5.97 1.57 13.63
C LEU A 49 -7.48 1.30 13.62
N HIS A 50 -8.17 1.57 12.51
CA HIS A 50 -9.61 1.40 12.36
C HIS A 50 -10.01 0.11 11.61
N SER A 51 -9.05 -0.77 11.29
CA SER A 51 -9.24 -1.90 10.38
C SER A 51 -10.28 -2.94 10.81
N SER A 52 -10.70 -2.95 12.08
CA SER A 52 -11.69 -3.89 12.62
C SER A 52 -13.08 -3.29 12.89
N VAL A 53 -13.27 -1.99 12.67
CA VAL A 53 -14.51 -1.28 13.06
C VAL A 53 -15.71 -1.72 12.22
N ASP A 54 -15.53 -1.88 10.91
CA ASP A 54 -16.60 -2.20 9.95
C ASP A 54 -16.38 -3.56 9.27
N GLY A 55 -15.70 -4.49 9.96
CA GLY A 55 -15.43 -5.83 9.47
C GLY A 55 -14.57 -5.82 8.19
N TRP A 56 -15.07 -6.42 7.12
CA TRP A 56 -14.33 -6.56 5.86
C TRP A 56 -14.07 -5.23 5.15
N ASP A 57 -14.96 -4.25 5.25
CA ASP A 57 -14.80 -2.98 4.53
C ASP A 57 -13.61 -2.18 5.08
N SER A 58 -13.52 -2.03 6.40
CA SER A 58 -12.38 -1.38 7.05
C SER A 58 -11.08 -2.18 6.87
N TRP A 59 -11.16 -3.51 6.90
CA TRP A 59 -9.98 -4.37 6.71
C TRP A 59 -9.43 -4.29 5.29
N THR A 60 -10.29 -4.40 4.28
CA THR A 60 -9.89 -4.30 2.87
C THR A 60 -9.36 -2.91 2.55
N SER A 61 -9.91 -1.85 3.15
CA SER A 61 -9.37 -0.49 3.02
C SER A 61 -7.95 -0.39 3.57
N ALA A 62 -7.71 -0.89 4.78
CA ALA A 62 -6.37 -0.91 5.37
C ALA A 62 -5.37 -1.72 4.54
N CYS A 63 -5.79 -2.88 4.04
CA CYS A 63 -4.99 -3.72 3.16
C CYS A 63 -4.60 -3.00 1.86
N ARG A 64 -5.51 -2.23 1.26
CA ARG A 64 -5.24 -1.44 0.04
C ARG A 64 -4.24 -0.33 0.29
N HIS A 65 -4.39 0.43 1.37
CA HIS A 65 -3.43 1.48 1.73
C HIS A 65 -2.04 0.90 1.95
N ARG A 66 -1.92 -0.15 2.77
CA ARG A 66 -0.63 -0.78 3.07
C ARG A 66 0.02 -1.39 1.82
N SER A 67 -0.77 -2.01 0.95
CA SER A 67 -0.28 -2.56 -0.34
C SER A 67 0.18 -1.47 -1.30
N SER A 68 -0.48 -0.32 -1.31
CA SER A 68 -0.10 0.80 -2.19
C SER A 68 1.26 1.37 -1.79
N VAL A 69 1.52 1.48 -0.48
CA VAL A 69 2.86 1.87 0.01
C VAL A 69 3.90 0.81 -0.35
N GLN A 70 3.62 -0.48 -0.07
CA GLN A 70 4.55 -1.57 -0.39
C GLN A 70 4.88 -1.66 -1.88
N PHE A 71 3.89 -1.47 -2.75
CA PHE A 71 4.10 -1.44 -4.20
C PHE A 71 5.07 -0.34 -4.61
N VAL A 72 4.95 0.87 -4.04
CA VAL A 72 5.90 1.96 -4.30
C VAL A 72 7.30 1.60 -3.82
N MET A 73 7.43 0.90 -2.69
CA MET A 73 8.73 0.46 -2.17
C MET A 73 9.39 -0.62 -3.02
N ASP A 74 8.63 -1.63 -3.44
CA ASP A 74 9.14 -2.83 -4.10
C ASP A 74 9.46 -2.57 -5.58
N GLU A 75 8.60 -1.83 -6.28
CA GLU A 75 8.68 -1.70 -7.75
C GLU A 75 9.57 -0.55 -8.22
N PHE A 76 9.96 0.35 -7.31
CA PHE A 76 10.65 1.57 -7.69
C PHE A 76 11.97 1.75 -6.93
N GLU A 77 13.06 1.58 -7.66
CA GLU A 77 14.41 1.72 -7.12
C GLU A 77 14.63 3.12 -6.51
N GLY A 78 15.16 3.15 -5.29
CA GLY A 78 15.36 4.39 -4.53
C GLY A 78 14.11 4.90 -3.80
N ALA A 79 13.00 4.15 -3.79
CA ALA A 79 11.81 4.52 -3.03
C ALA A 79 12.07 4.67 -1.52
N ALA A 80 13.02 3.94 -0.96
CA ALA A 80 13.45 4.13 0.43
C ALA A 80 13.97 5.56 0.72
N SER A 81 14.47 6.28 -0.30
CA SER A 81 14.88 7.67 -0.16
C SER A 81 13.70 8.65 -0.16
N LEU A 82 12.46 8.17 -0.34
CA LEU A 82 11.25 9.00 -0.35
C LEU A 82 10.69 9.23 1.05
N TYR A 83 11.13 8.43 2.03
CA TYR A 83 10.74 8.62 3.42
C TYR A 83 11.21 9.96 3.96
N ALA A 84 10.37 10.59 4.76
CA ALA A 84 10.69 11.73 5.60
C ALA A 84 11.56 11.33 6.82
N GLY A 85 12.57 10.48 6.59
CA GLY A 85 13.45 9.92 7.62
C GLY A 85 12.84 8.72 8.35
N ASP A 86 13.34 8.46 9.56
CA ASP A 86 12.97 7.29 10.37
C ASP A 86 11.49 7.29 10.80
N TYR A 87 10.85 8.46 10.83
CA TYR A 87 9.45 8.60 11.25
C TYR A 87 8.46 7.85 10.35
N ASP A 88 8.65 7.87 9.02
CA ASP A 88 7.78 7.13 8.09
C ASP A 88 7.93 5.62 8.27
N VAL A 89 9.14 5.18 8.61
CA VAL A 89 9.41 3.76 8.89
C VAL A 89 8.72 3.34 10.18
N GLU A 90 8.78 4.18 11.21
CA GLU A 90 8.06 3.95 12.48
C GLU A 90 6.54 3.88 12.26
N LEU A 91 5.95 4.80 11.47
CA LEU A 91 4.53 4.78 11.14
C LEU A 91 4.10 3.49 10.43
N LEU A 92 4.92 2.98 9.50
CA LEU A 92 4.62 1.72 8.81
C LEU A 92 4.78 0.50 9.71
N GLN A 93 5.74 0.52 10.64
CA GLN A 93 5.87 -0.50 11.67
C GLN A 93 4.66 -0.52 12.59
N GLU A 94 4.21 0.66 13.03
CA GLU A 94 2.98 0.83 13.80
C GLU A 94 1.76 0.29 13.03
N ALA A 95 1.60 0.66 11.76
CA ALA A 95 0.51 0.13 10.93
C ALA A 95 0.54 -1.41 10.86
N ASP A 96 1.71 -2.02 10.69
CA ASP A 96 1.88 -3.47 10.66
C ASP A 96 1.56 -4.12 12.02
N GLU A 97 1.91 -3.48 13.14
CA GLU A 97 1.55 -3.92 14.49
C GLU A 97 0.04 -3.85 14.74
N GLU A 98 -0.60 -2.72 14.39
CA GLU A 98 -2.03 -2.50 14.56
C GLU A 98 -2.86 -3.50 13.73
N LEU A 99 -2.41 -3.83 12.52
CA LEU A 99 -3.00 -4.88 11.68
C LEU A 99 -2.86 -6.26 12.33
N ARG A 100 -1.68 -6.64 12.84
CA ARG A 100 -1.51 -7.93 13.55
C ARG A 100 -2.42 -8.02 14.76
N GLU A 101 -2.49 -6.94 15.56
CA GLU A 101 -3.34 -6.90 16.73
C GLU A 101 -4.82 -7.02 16.35
N ARG A 102 -5.26 -6.49 15.21
CA ARG A 102 -6.68 -6.52 14.82
C ARG A 102 -7.10 -7.72 14.00
N ALA A 103 -6.16 -8.44 13.38
CA ALA A 103 -6.46 -9.56 12.49
C ALA A 103 -7.41 -10.58 13.14
N HIS A 104 -7.21 -10.92 14.42
CA HIS A 104 -8.04 -11.88 15.15
C HIS A 104 -9.48 -11.40 15.43
N ARG A 105 -9.78 -10.11 15.21
CA ARG A 105 -11.10 -9.51 15.42
C ARG A 105 -11.92 -9.45 14.13
N VAL A 106 -11.32 -9.77 12.99
CA VAL A 106 -11.96 -9.74 11.68
C VAL A 106 -12.12 -11.17 11.18
N SER A 107 -13.24 -11.49 10.53
CA SER A 107 -13.39 -12.79 9.88
C SER A 107 -12.50 -12.87 8.63
N PRO A 108 -12.01 -14.06 8.25
CA PRO A 108 -11.30 -14.24 6.98
C PRO A 108 -12.05 -13.57 5.82
N LEU A 109 -11.31 -12.92 4.93
CA LEU A 109 -11.90 -12.34 3.73
C LEU A 109 -12.41 -13.45 2.81
N PRO A 110 -13.58 -13.30 2.17
CA PRO A 110 -14.02 -14.19 1.11
C PRO A 110 -13.14 -14.01 -0.14
N ASP A 111 -13.06 -15.06 -0.97
CA ASP A 111 -12.18 -15.12 -2.15
C ASP A 111 -12.44 -13.99 -3.17
N ASP A 112 -13.66 -13.47 -3.24
CA ASP A 112 -14.04 -12.37 -4.15
C ASP A 112 -13.54 -10.99 -3.70
N LEU A 113 -13.13 -10.85 -2.44
CA LEU A 113 -12.49 -9.64 -1.90
C LEU A 113 -10.96 -9.72 -1.91
N LEU A 114 -10.38 -10.90 -2.15
CA LEU A 114 -8.95 -11.09 -2.28
C LEU A 114 -8.48 -10.66 -3.68
N PRO A 115 -7.50 -9.75 -3.81
CA PRO A 115 -6.89 -9.45 -5.10
C PRO A 115 -6.26 -10.72 -5.72
N PRO A 116 -6.33 -10.91 -7.04
CA PRO A 116 -5.64 -12.03 -7.68
C PRO A 116 -4.11 -11.85 -7.58
N GLY A 117 -3.39 -12.92 -7.26
CA GLY A 117 -1.92 -12.92 -7.28
C GLY A 117 -1.25 -12.07 -6.19
N ILE A 118 -1.84 -12.03 -4.98
CA ILE A 118 -1.28 -11.29 -3.83
C ILE A 118 0.19 -11.68 -3.60
N PRO A 119 1.13 -10.72 -3.61
CA PRO A 119 2.51 -10.99 -3.27
C PRO A 119 2.66 -11.55 -1.84
N GLU A 120 3.63 -12.42 -1.62
CA GLU A 120 3.90 -12.98 -0.28
C GLU A 120 4.23 -11.89 0.76
N THR A 121 4.79 -10.76 0.31
CA THR A 121 5.07 -9.59 1.16
C THR A 121 3.81 -8.92 1.71
N HIS A 122 2.64 -9.17 1.10
CA HIS A 122 1.36 -8.55 1.48
C HIS A 122 0.53 -9.45 2.41
N TRP A 123 1.17 -9.96 3.46
CA TRP A 123 0.60 -10.91 4.43
C TRP A 123 -0.72 -10.46 5.07
N TRP A 124 -0.95 -9.15 5.18
CA TRP A 124 -2.15 -8.56 5.82
C TRP A 124 -3.46 -8.96 5.15
N TRP A 125 -3.47 -9.29 3.85
CA TRP A 125 -4.69 -9.77 3.18
C TRP A 125 -5.18 -11.12 3.72
N LEU A 126 -4.25 -11.95 4.18
CA LEU A 126 -4.51 -13.31 4.64
C LEU A 126 -4.54 -13.41 6.17
N ALA A 127 -4.11 -12.36 6.88
CA ALA A 127 -3.94 -12.39 8.33
C ALA A 127 -5.21 -12.77 9.12
N PRO A 128 -6.44 -12.30 8.80
CA PRO A 128 -7.63 -12.70 9.55
C PRO A 128 -7.97 -14.21 9.46
N GLY A 129 -7.37 -14.92 8.49
CA GLY A 129 -7.51 -16.38 8.34
C GLY A 129 -6.25 -17.18 8.64
N ASN A 130 -5.17 -16.52 9.05
CA ASN A 130 -3.89 -17.17 9.34
C ASN A 130 -3.55 -16.94 10.83
N PRO A 131 -3.55 -17.99 11.66
CA PRO A 131 -3.31 -17.88 13.10
C PRO A 131 -1.88 -17.49 13.48
#